data_AF-A0A355T6Q4-F1
#
_entry.id   AF-A0A355T6Q4-F1
#
_cell.length_a   1.000
_cell.length_b   1.000
_cell.length_c   1.000
_cell.angle_alpha   90.00
_cell.angle_beta   90.00
_cell.angle_gamma   90.00
#
_symmetry.space_group_name_H-M   'P 1'
#
loop_
_entity.id
_entity.type
_entity.pdbx_description
1 polymer ?
#
loop_
_entity_poly.entity_id
_entity_poly.type
_entity_poly.pdbx_seq_one_letter_code
_entity_poly.pdbx_strand_id
1 'polypeptide(L)'
;MIAGGVLGLVSACASIPAGSNRLAQCSSLIDRVDQRIADQQVGDAEAEPVDGFPYLRINRFLASFRSELGDATAFDDWLRRLRTLDREGRIVELQNLGAANIIPFVDECAEMLLARDGKDATFKSRLLKAGQAPHHYNNWVRAAGLYPLTHIGVALGFDRWKADNLPAFGEDPSIWRASEILYTLAADFDLPDSDVGAFIDLSAQNPLGIPDITGSVLMRMAEAYAPVFAVEETSSADKLGRPHWGSQRATPLTDPSDPVVYIRLAHTRMDGKVLPQLVYTVWFPERPREGPLDILGGALDGLVWRVTLDREGRPLVYDSFHSCGCYHLFFPTDLVQRVPVSEDGDLREEPLT
;
A
#
# COMPACT_ATOMS: atom_id res chain seq x y z
N MET A 1 -41.18 73.87 5.99
CA MET A 1 -40.08 73.02 5.50
C MET A 1 -39.06 72.97 6.63
N ILE A 2 -38.87 71.87 7.35
CA ILE A 2 -38.22 70.63 6.91
C ILE A 2 -38.76 69.46 7.78
N ALA A 3 -39.24 68.40 7.12
CA ALA A 3 -39.42 67.06 7.70
C ALA A 3 -38.03 66.40 7.80
N GLY A 4 -37.64 65.71 8.87
CA GLY A 4 -38.19 64.42 9.30
C GLY A 4 -37.38 63.30 8.64
N GLY A 5 -36.44 62.69 9.37
CA GLY A 5 -35.61 61.59 8.85
C GLY A 5 -34.76 60.93 9.93
N VAL A 6 -35.36 60.00 10.68
CA VAL A 6 -34.65 59.08 11.57
C VAL A 6 -34.19 57.90 10.73
N LEU A 7 -32.87 57.75 10.53
CA LEU A 7 -32.28 56.54 9.95
C LEU A 7 -32.30 55.42 11.01
N GLY A 8 -33.22 54.47 10.84
CA GLY A 8 -33.17 53.19 11.54
C GLY A 8 -32.11 52.29 10.93
N LEU A 9 -31.04 52.01 11.69
CA LEU A 9 -30.10 50.93 11.39
C LEU A 9 -30.79 49.59 11.69
N VAL A 10 -31.23 48.90 10.63
CA VAL A 10 -31.71 47.53 10.73
C VAL A 10 -30.49 46.61 10.68
N SER A 11 -30.04 46.14 11.84
CA SER A 11 -29.08 45.04 11.94
C SER A 11 -29.75 43.75 11.46
N ALA A 12 -29.40 43.29 10.27
CA ALA A 12 -29.74 41.96 9.80
C ALA A 12 -28.89 40.93 10.56
N CYS A 13 -29.47 40.28 11.57
CA CYS A 13 -28.92 39.06 12.14
C CYS A 13 -29.09 37.93 11.09
N ALA A 14 -28.12 37.79 10.20
CA ALA A 14 -27.99 36.57 9.41
C ALA A 14 -27.64 35.43 10.37
N SER A 15 -28.62 34.60 10.70
CA SER A 15 -28.41 33.38 11.48
C SER A 15 -27.61 32.42 10.61
N ILE A 16 -26.32 32.31 10.91
CA ILE A 16 -25.46 31.28 10.34
C ILE A 16 -26.11 29.92 10.65
N PRO A 17 -26.44 29.07 9.65
CA PRO A 17 -27.07 27.78 9.90
C PRO A 17 -26.21 26.97 10.85
N ALA A 18 -26.77 26.40 11.92
CA ALA A 18 -26.03 25.65 12.93
C ALA A 18 -25.11 24.56 12.34
N GLY A 19 -25.47 23.99 11.18
CA GLY A 19 -24.66 23.03 10.43
C GLY A 19 -23.36 23.59 9.83
N SER A 20 -23.31 24.88 9.47
CA SER A 20 -22.09 25.50 8.93
C SER A 20 -21.01 25.71 9.99
N ASN A 21 -21.40 25.96 11.24
CA ASN A 21 -20.47 26.00 12.37
C ASN A 21 -19.86 24.60 12.63
N ARG A 22 -20.67 23.53 12.56
CA ARG A 22 -20.19 22.15 12.75
C ARG A 22 -19.25 21.70 11.63
N LEU A 23 -19.54 22.04 10.38
CA LEU A 23 -18.63 21.75 9.25
C LEU A 23 -17.28 22.45 9.38
N ALA A 24 -17.27 23.72 9.81
CA ALA A 24 -16.03 24.45 10.08
C ALA A 24 -15.22 23.83 11.23
N GLN A 25 -15.89 23.36 12.29
CA GLN A 25 -15.25 22.63 13.38
C GLN A 25 -14.65 21.31 12.90
N CYS A 26 -15.34 20.58 12.03
CA CYS A 26 -14.85 19.33 11.46
C CYS A 26 -13.63 19.54 10.56
N SER A 27 -13.65 20.53 9.66
CA SER A 27 -12.46 20.89 8.87
C SER A 27 -11.29 21.21 9.79
N SER A 28 -11.51 22.06 10.79
CA SER A 28 -10.47 22.47 11.74
C SER A 28 -9.95 21.32 12.60
N LEU A 29 -10.78 20.32 12.91
CA LEU A 29 -10.34 19.10 13.59
C LEU A 29 -9.39 18.30 12.70
N ILE A 30 -9.78 18.01 11.46
CA ILE A 30 -8.97 17.23 10.53
C ILE A 30 -7.63 17.93 10.30
N ASP A 31 -7.62 19.24 10.03
CA ASP A 31 -6.39 20.01 9.83
C ASP A 31 -5.43 19.91 11.04
N ARG A 32 -5.98 19.96 12.27
CA ARG A 32 -5.17 19.81 13.50
C ARG A 32 -4.62 18.39 13.68
N VAL A 33 -5.43 17.38 13.32
CA VAL A 33 -5.00 15.98 13.37
C VAL A 33 -3.88 15.77 12.35
N ASP A 34 -4.04 16.24 11.12
CA ASP A 34 -3.02 16.19 10.07
C ASP A 34 -1.72 16.85 10.49
N GLN A 35 -1.80 18.07 11.03
CA GLN A 35 -0.62 18.77 11.53
C GLN A 35 0.09 17.97 12.63
N ARG A 36 -0.68 17.40 13.56
CA ARG A 36 -0.10 16.62 14.67
C ARG A 36 0.56 15.33 14.19
N ILE A 37 -0.03 14.65 13.20
CA ILE A 37 0.54 13.46 12.58
C ILE A 37 1.88 13.81 11.93
N ALA A 38 1.93 14.89 11.15
CA ALA A 38 3.15 15.37 10.50
C ALA A 38 4.22 15.78 11.53
N ASP A 39 3.85 16.55 12.55
CA ASP A 39 4.75 17.01 13.62
C ASP A 39 5.35 15.87 14.44
N GLN A 40 4.66 14.73 14.53
CA GLN A 40 5.14 13.55 15.26
C GLN A 40 5.73 12.48 14.34
N GLN A 41 5.68 12.67 13.02
CA GLN A 41 6.16 11.72 12.02
C GLN A 41 5.56 10.31 12.19
N VAL A 42 4.26 10.25 12.48
CA VAL A 42 3.53 8.98 12.72
C VAL A 42 2.50 8.67 11.64
N GLY A 43 2.66 9.28 10.46
CA GLY A 43 1.81 9.06 9.29
C GLY A 43 1.84 7.61 8.83
N ASP A 44 0.68 7.12 8.38
CA ASP A 44 0.62 5.88 7.62
C ASP A 44 0.95 6.15 6.14
N ALA A 45 1.77 5.27 5.55
CA ALA A 45 2.28 5.45 4.18
C ALA A 45 1.66 4.48 3.16
N GLU A 46 0.64 3.70 3.54
CA GLU A 46 0.02 2.73 2.63
C GLU A 46 -0.88 3.41 1.59
N ALA A 47 -1.51 4.52 1.96
CA ALA A 47 -2.30 5.37 1.09
C ALA A 47 -2.09 6.85 1.43
N GLU A 48 -2.15 7.70 0.41
CA GLU A 48 -1.86 9.13 0.54
C GLU A 48 -3.12 9.98 0.55
N PRO A 49 -3.18 11.08 1.32
CA PRO A 49 -4.28 12.03 1.28
C PRO A 49 -4.53 12.56 -0.13
N VAL A 50 -5.80 12.71 -0.51
CA VAL A 50 -6.15 13.31 -1.81
C VAL A 50 -6.16 14.83 -1.67
N ASP A 51 -5.41 15.53 -2.52
CA ASP A 51 -5.30 16.99 -2.50
C ASP A 51 -6.68 17.68 -2.56
N GLY A 52 -6.94 18.53 -1.57
CA GLY A 52 -8.22 19.24 -1.42
C GLY A 52 -9.36 18.40 -0.85
N PHE A 53 -9.11 17.14 -0.50
CA PHE A 53 -10.06 16.20 0.10
C PHE A 53 -9.38 15.44 1.27
N PRO A 54 -9.06 16.11 2.39
CA PRO A 54 -8.26 15.53 3.50
C PRO A 54 -8.95 14.39 4.28
N TYR A 55 -10.17 14.06 3.88
CA TYR A 55 -11.00 12.97 4.37
C TYR A 55 -11.08 11.80 3.36
N LEU A 56 -10.23 11.78 2.33
CA LEU A 56 -10.08 10.70 1.36
C LEU A 56 -8.59 10.39 1.21
N ARG A 57 -8.26 9.10 1.03
CA ARG A 57 -6.93 8.65 0.65
C ARG A 57 -6.97 7.82 -0.61
N ILE A 58 -5.86 7.79 -1.32
CA ILE A 58 -5.70 7.04 -2.56
C ILE A 58 -4.39 6.27 -2.57
N ASN A 59 -4.43 5.08 -3.13
CA ASN A 59 -3.25 4.29 -3.47
C ASN A 59 -3.14 4.14 -5.00
N ARG A 60 -2.01 3.63 -5.48
CA ARG A 60 -1.78 3.44 -6.93
C ARG A 60 -2.82 2.54 -7.59
N PHE A 61 -3.30 1.52 -6.88
CA PHE A 61 -4.31 0.61 -7.37
C PHE A 61 -5.63 1.34 -7.65
N LEU A 62 -6.18 2.12 -6.70
CA LEU A 62 -7.41 2.86 -6.92
C LEU A 62 -7.23 4.03 -7.91
N ALA A 63 -6.05 4.64 -7.99
CA ALA A 63 -5.75 5.64 -9.01
C ALA A 63 -5.87 5.09 -10.44
N SER A 64 -5.59 3.79 -10.65
CA SER A 64 -5.67 3.16 -11.97
C SER A 64 -7.08 3.09 -12.57
N PHE A 65 -8.14 3.24 -11.75
CA PHE A 65 -9.52 3.19 -12.23
C PHE A 65 -10.01 4.51 -12.84
N ARG A 66 -9.25 5.60 -12.72
CA ARG A 66 -9.72 6.97 -13.00
C ARG A 66 -10.38 7.16 -14.38
N SER A 67 -9.90 6.46 -15.40
CA SER A 67 -10.45 6.51 -16.77
C SER A 67 -11.73 5.67 -16.97
N GLU A 68 -12.12 4.86 -15.98
CA GLU A 68 -13.21 3.88 -16.06
C GLU A 68 -14.41 4.26 -15.17
N LEU A 69 -14.36 5.42 -14.51
CA LEU A 69 -15.39 5.90 -13.57
C LEU A 69 -16.50 6.72 -14.26
N GLY A 70 -16.83 6.39 -15.51
CA GLY A 70 -17.90 7.03 -16.26
C GLY A 70 -19.27 6.75 -15.65
N ASP A 71 -19.49 5.50 -15.23
CA ASP A 71 -20.70 5.04 -14.55
C ASP A 71 -20.82 5.61 -13.12
N ALA A 72 -22.05 5.84 -12.66
CA ALA A 72 -22.32 6.40 -11.35
C ALA A 72 -22.03 5.40 -10.22
N THR A 73 -22.40 4.12 -10.40
CA THR A 73 -22.18 3.09 -9.38
C THR A 73 -20.70 2.76 -9.22
N ALA A 74 -19.94 2.76 -10.31
CA ALA A 74 -18.48 2.62 -10.28
C ALA A 74 -17.81 3.78 -9.52
N PHE A 75 -18.22 5.02 -9.79
CA PHE A 75 -17.71 6.19 -9.07
C PHE A 75 -18.04 6.13 -7.56
N ASP A 76 -19.25 5.74 -7.20
CA ASP A 76 -19.68 5.65 -5.80
C ASP A 76 -18.94 4.53 -5.04
N ASP A 77 -18.66 3.39 -5.69
CA ASP A 77 -17.83 2.32 -5.12
C ASP A 77 -16.38 2.77 -4.94
N TRP A 78 -15.81 3.45 -5.95
CA TRP A 78 -14.47 4.02 -5.87
C TRP A 78 -14.35 5.03 -4.73
N LEU A 79 -15.30 5.95 -4.61
CA LEU A 79 -15.35 6.94 -3.54
C LEU A 79 -15.44 6.31 -2.15
N ARG A 80 -16.26 5.27 -1.98
CA ARG A 80 -16.31 4.49 -0.72
C ARG A 80 -14.97 3.87 -0.38
N ARG A 81 -14.24 3.33 -1.37
CA ARG A 81 -12.91 2.75 -1.15
C ARG A 81 -11.87 3.79 -0.75
N LEU A 82 -11.89 4.99 -1.35
CA LEU A 82 -11.02 6.10 -0.92
C LEU A 82 -11.29 6.54 0.54
N ARG A 83 -12.56 6.54 0.95
CA ARG A 83 -12.98 6.80 2.33
C ARG A 83 -12.53 5.67 3.27
N THR A 84 -12.60 4.41 2.84
CA THR A 84 -12.07 3.28 3.62
C THR A 84 -10.57 3.41 3.85
N LEU A 85 -9.78 3.72 2.81
CA LEU A 85 -8.34 3.93 2.95
C LEU A 85 -8.00 5.02 3.96
N ASP A 86 -8.72 6.15 3.93
CA ASP A 86 -8.49 7.19 4.95
C ASP A 86 -8.93 6.72 6.33
N ARG A 87 -10.07 6.04 6.48
CA ARG A 87 -10.49 5.50 7.78
C ARG A 87 -9.42 4.58 8.38
N GLU A 88 -8.88 3.67 7.59
CA GLU A 88 -7.84 2.72 8.00
C GLU A 88 -6.54 3.44 8.40
N GLY A 89 -6.06 4.36 7.56
CA GLY A 89 -4.89 5.18 7.87
C GLY A 89 -5.06 6.02 9.15
N ARG A 90 -6.23 6.65 9.32
CA ARG A 90 -6.55 7.45 10.52
C ARG A 90 -6.56 6.61 11.80
N ILE A 91 -7.02 5.37 11.74
CA ILE A 91 -6.99 4.47 12.90
C ILE A 91 -5.55 4.26 13.36
N VAL A 92 -4.64 3.92 12.43
CA VAL A 92 -3.22 3.69 12.72
C VAL A 92 -2.55 4.95 13.25
N GLU A 93 -2.74 6.08 12.56
CA GLU A 93 -2.13 7.36 12.93
C GLU A 93 -2.57 7.87 14.29
N LEU A 94 -3.87 7.80 14.58
CA LEU A 94 -4.41 8.23 15.88
C LEU A 94 -4.02 7.28 17.00
N GLN A 95 -3.84 5.99 16.73
CA GLN A 95 -3.24 5.06 17.69
C GLN A 95 -1.78 5.41 17.98
N ASN A 96 -0.99 5.69 16.95
CA ASN A 96 0.41 6.12 17.10
C ASN A 96 0.55 7.44 17.87
N LEU A 97 -0.41 8.36 17.71
CA LEU A 97 -0.50 9.60 18.48
C LEU A 97 -0.98 9.41 19.94
N GLY A 98 -1.43 8.21 20.32
CA GLY A 98 -2.06 7.98 21.62
C GLY A 98 -3.43 8.65 21.77
N ALA A 99 -4.10 8.95 20.65
CA ALA A 99 -5.37 9.66 20.54
C ALA A 99 -6.50 8.76 20.00
N ALA A 100 -6.44 7.45 20.25
CA ALA A 100 -7.42 6.48 19.75
C ALA A 100 -8.88 6.81 20.17
N ASN A 101 -9.05 7.55 21.27
CA ASN A 101 -10.37 7.97 21.77
C ASN A 101 -11.11 8.95 20.84
N ILE A 102 -10.43 9.64 19.92
CA ILE A 102 -11.06 10.59 18.99
C ILE A 102 -11.33 9.99 17.60
N ILE A 103 -10.92 8.74 17.33
CA ILE A 103 -11.15 8.06 16.05
C ILE A 103 -12.61 8.19 15.57
N PRO A 104 -13.64 7.88 16.38
CA PRO A 104 -15.02 7.98 15.92
C PRO A 104 -15.44 9.40 15.52
N PHE A 105 -14.90 10.41 16.21
CA PHE A 105 -15.23 11.81 15.94
C PHE A 105 -14.54 12.33 14.66
N VAL A 106 -13.29 11.90 14.42
CA VAL A 106 -12.59 12.20 13.16
C VAL A 106 -13.32 11.55 11.98
N ASP A 107 -13.76 10.29 12.12
CA ASP A 107 -14.51 9.60 11.07
C ASP A 107 -15.88 10.25 10.81
N GLU A 108 -16.62 10.64 11.85
CA GLU A 108 -17.89 11.39 11.68
C GLU A 108 -17.65 12.71 10.94
N CYS A 109 -16.58 13.43 11.27
CA CYS A 109 -16.22 14.67 10.59
C CYS A 109 -15.82 14.45 9.12
N ALA A 110 -15.10 13.38 8.82
CA ALA A 110 -14.77 12.97 7.45
C ALA A 110 -16.05 12.72 6.63
N GLU A 111 -17.01 11.95 7.17
CA GLU A 111 -18.29 11.69 6.51
C GLU A 111 -19.13 12.96 6.31
N MET A 112 -19.13 13.88 7.29
CA MET A 112 -19.82 15.17 7.16
C MET A 112 -19.25 16.05 6.04
N LEU A 113 -17.93 16.11 5.92
CA LEU A 113 -17.25 16.87 4.87
C LEU A 113 -17.49 16.24 3.49
N LEU A 114 -17.40 14.91 3.40
CA LEU A 114 -17.74 14.15 2.18
C LEU A 114 -19.19 14.41 1.75
N ALA A 115 -20.15 14.32 2.67
CA ALA A 115 -21.56 14.57 2.38
C ALA A 115 -21.85 16.02 1.98
N ARG A 116 -21.06 16.99 2.46
CA ARG A 116 -21.12 18.39 2.02
C ARG A 116 -20.62 18.51 0.58
N ASP A 117 -19.47 17.92 0.28
CA ASP A 117 -18.85 18.04 -1.05
C ASP A 117 -19.64 17.27 -2.10
N GLY A 118 -20.23 16.13 -1.76
CA GLY A 118 -21.10 15.36 -2.65
C GLY A 118 -22.34 16.12 -3.16
N LYS A 119 -22.72 17.25 -2.55
CA LYS A 119 -23.80 18.14 -3.03
C LYS A 119 -23.35 19.13 -4.11
N ASP A 120 -22.04 19.30 -4.30
CA ASP A 120 -21.48 20.17 -5.33
C ASP A 120 -21.44 19.41 -6.67
N ALA A 121 -22.09 19.98 -7.69
CA ALA A 121 -22.13 19.40 -9.03
C ALA A 121 -20.72 19.22 -9.66
N THR A 122 -19.72 19.97 -9.20
CA THR A 122 -18.34 19.86 -9.68
C THR A 122 -17.51 18.81 -8.94
N PHE A 123 -18.02 18.25 -7.84
CA PHE A 123 -17.29 17.34 -6.94
C PHE A 123 -16.61 16.19 -7.68
N LYS A 124 -17.36 15.43 -8.48
CA LYS A 124 -16.82 14.31 -9.28
C LYS A 124 -15.66 14.75 -10.17
N SER A 125 -15.82 15.85 -10.90
CA SER A 125 -14.76 16.34 -11.80
C SER A 125 -13.51 16.82 -11.05
N ARG A 126 -13.68 17.48 -9.89
CA ARG A 126 -12.57 17.93 -9.05
C ARG A 126 -11.84 16.74 -8.42
N LEU A 127 -12.58 15.77 -7.92
CA LEU A 127 -12.01 14.57 -7.31
C LEU A 127 -11.26 13.71 -8.33
N LEU A 128 -11.82 13.49 -9.52
CA LEU A 128 -11.10 12.78 -10.60
C LEU A 128 -9.82 13.50 -11.03
N LYS A 129 -9.77 14.83 -10.92
CA LYS A 129 -8.54 15.59 -11.22
C LYS A 129 -7.49 15.44 -10.10
N ALA A 130 -7.93 15.40 -8.84
CA ALA A 130 -7.06 15.30 -7.67
C ALA A 130 -6.59 13.87 -7.36
N GLY A 131 -7.41 12.85 -7.67
CA GLY A 131 -7.10 11.44 -7.44
C GLY A 131 -6.05 10.89 -8.41
N GLN A 132 -4.80 11.30 -8.20
CA GLN A 132 -3.64 10.85 -8.97
C GLN A 132 -2.88 9.76 -8.21
N ALA A 133 -2.10 8.96 -8.95
CA ALA A 133 -1.24 7.95 -8.34
C ALA A 133 -0.19 8.65 -7.45
N PRO A 134 -0.04 8.25 -6.18
CA PRO A 134 0.97 8.85 -5.34
C PRO A 134 2.39 8.60 -5.86
N HIS A 135 3.20 9.65 -5.85
CA HIS A 135 4.62 9.61 -6.20
C HIS A 135 5.47 10.22 -5.09
N HIS A 136 6.56 9.53 -4.71
CA HIS A 136 7.55 10.05 -3.76
C HIS A 136 8.84 10.53 -4.46
N TYR A 137 8.78 10.68 -5.79
CA TYR A 137 9.90 11.17 -6.58
C TYR A 137 10.07 12.68 -6.39
N ASN A 138 11.26 13.10 -6.01
CA ASN A 138 11.63 14.51 -6.02
C ASN A 138 12.04 14.92 -7.45
N ASN A 139 11.12 15.56 -8.17
CA ASN A 139 11.31 15.96 -9.57
C ASN A 139 12.51 16.91 -9.77
N TRP A 140 12.82 17.77 -8.79
CA TRP A 140 13.98 18.67 -8.86
C TRP A 140 15.30 17.95 -8.66
N VAL A 141 15.35 16.99 -7.73
CA VAL A 141 16.54 16.14 -7.54
C VAL A 141 16.76 15.24 -8.74
N ARG A 142 15.70 14.78 -9.43
CA ARG A 142 15.81 14.06 -10.71
C ARG A 142 16.34 14.93 -11.85
N ALA A 143 15.83 16.17 -11.96
CA ALA A 143 16.18 17.07 -13.05
C ALA A 143 17.57 17.73 -12.89
N ALA A 144 17.98 18.04 -11.65
CA ALA A 144 19.23 18.72 -11.35
C ALA A 144 20.34 17.80 -10.81
N GLY A 145 20.00 16.58 -10.39
CA GLY A 145 20.94 15.63 -9.81
C GLY A 145 21.80 14.90 -10.83
N LEU A 146 22.92 14.35 -10.37
CA LEU A 146 23.86 13.49 -11.13
C LEU A 146 23.26 12.12 -11.53
N TYR A 147 21.94 12.00 -11.64
CA TYR A 147 21.22 10.75 -11.97
C TYR A 147 21.74 10.07 -13.25
N PRO A 148 22.07 10.82 -14.33
CA PRO A 148 22.72 10.26 -15.51
C PRO A 148 24.15 9.76 -15.31
N LEU A 149 24.80 10.00 -14.16
CA LEU A 149 26.12 9.42 -13.85
C LEU A 149 26.01 8.27 -12.84
N THR A 150 25.09 8.39 -11.87
CA THR A 150 24.85 7.30 -10.90
C THR A 150 24.20 6.08 -11.53
N HIS A 151 23.45 6.23 -12.64
CA HIS A 151 22.83 5.09 -13.33
C HIS A 151 23.86 4.06 -13.84
N ILE A 152 25.07 4.50 -14.22
CA ILE A 152 26.13 3.58 -14.69
C ILE A 152 26.59 2.68 -13.55
N GLY A 153 26.82 3.25 -12.37
CA GLY A 153 27.21 2.50 -11.17
C GLY A 153 26.12 1.53 -10.72
N VAL A 154 24.85 1.96 -10.77
CA VAL A 154 23.69 1.11 -10.47
C VAL A 154 23.58 -0.03 -11.48
N ALA A 155 23.73 0.25 -12.78
CA ALA A 155 23.67 -0.75 -13.84
C ALA A 155 24.74 -1.82 -13.69
N LEU A 156 26.00 -1.40 -13.48
CA LEU A 156 27.11 -2.33 -13.27
C LEU A 156 26.93 -3.13 -11.97
N GLY A 157 26.45 -2.51 -10.91
CA GLY A 157 26.14 -3.19 -9.64
C GLY A 157 25.03 -4.23 -9.82
N PHE A 158 23.97 -3.88 -10.55
CA PHE A 158 22.86 -4.78 -10.84
C PHE A 158 23.26 -5.94 -11.76
N ASP A 159 24.05 -5.68 -12.80
CA ASP A 159 24.57 -6.74 -13.68
C ASP A 159 25.49 -7.70 -12.94
N ARG A 160 26.34 -7.18 -12.03
CA ARG A 160 27.15 -8.01 -11.16
C ARG A 160 26.30 -8.84 -10.21
N TRP A 161 25.32 -8.22 -9.54
CA TRP A 161 24.39 -8.92 -8.67
C TRP A 161 23.68 -10.06 -9.42
N LYS A 162 23.20 -9.81 -10.65
CA LYS A 162 22.59 -10.86 -11.50
C LYS A 162 23.57 -12.01 -11.78
N ALA A 163 24.81 -11.70 -12.15
CA ALA A 163 25.82 -12.72 -12.43
C ALA A 163 26.14 -13.57 -11.19
N ASP A 164 26.15 -12.95 -10.01
CA ASP A 164 26.48 -13.61 -8.74
C ASP A 164 25.29 -14.42 -8.18
N ASN A 165 24.04 -14.05 -8.48
CA ASN A 165 22.84 -14.64 -7.83
C ASN A 165 21.93 -15.46 -8.76
N LEU A 166 21.81 -15.10 -10.05
CA LEU A 166 20.87 -15.80 -10.95
C LEU A 166 21.27 -17.26 -11.31
N PRO A 167 22.57 -17.63 -11.41
CA PRO A 167 22.93 -19.02 -11.72
C PRO A 167 22.35 -20.05 -10.75
N ALA A 168 22.20 -19.70 -9.47
CA ALA A 168 21.67 -20.59 -8.44
C ALA A 168 20.24 -21.07 -8.72
N PHE A 169 19.44 -20.30 -9.47
CA PHE A 169 18.09 -20.71 -9.87
C PHE A 169 18.07 -21.88 -10.88
N GLY A 170 19.21 -22.18 -11.52
CA GLY A 170 19.37 -23.33 -12.40
C GLY A 170 19.84 -24.60 -11.69
N GLU A 171 20.14 -24.53 -10.39
CA GLU A 171 20.65 -25.65 -9.61
C GLU A 171 19.52 -26.49 -8.99
N ASP A 172 19.82 -27.75 -8.65
CA ASP A 172 18.84 -28.63 -7.98
C ASP A 172 18.64 -28.18 -6.53
N PRO A 173 17.45 -27.82 -6.06
CA PRO A 173 17.27 -27.33 -4.69
C PRO A 173 17.72 -28.31 -3.58
N SER A 174 17.88 -29.60 -3.89
CA SER A 174 18.31 -30.61 -2.92
C SER A 174 19.73 -30.44 -2.37
N ILE A 175 20.61 -29.68 -3.04
CA ILE A 175 21.96 -29.37 -2.52
C ILE A 175 21.91 -28.53 -1.24
N TRP A 176 20.87 -27.73 -1.03
CA TRP A 176 20.77 -26.79 0.11
C TRP A 176 20.05 -27.39 1.34
N ARG A 177 19.28 -28.46 1.16
CA ARG A 177 18.42 -29.04 2.21
C ARG A 177 19.13 -29.44 3.51
N ALA A 178 20.43 -29.71 3.48
CA ALA A 178 21.17 -30.14 4.66
C ALA A 178 21.60 -28.99 5.59
N SER A 179 21.61 -27.74 5.10
CA SER A 179 22.07 -26.56 5.85
C SER A 179 20.96 -25.57 6.20
N GLU A 180 19.74 -25.79 5.71
CA GLU A 180 18.63 -24.85 5.85
C GLU A 180 17.72 -25.15 7.06
N ILE A 181 17.20 -24.08 7.66
CA ILE A 181 16.04 -24.12 8.55
C ILE A 181 14.78 -23.85 7.71
N LEU A 182 13.78 -24.73 7.83
CA LEU A 182 12.51 -24.61 7.14
C LEU A 182 11.47 -23.94 8.04
N TYR A 183 10.98 -22.80 7.60
CA TYR A 183 9.84 -22.12 8.19
C TYR A 183 8.59 -22.45 7.36
N THR A 184 7.67 -23.20 7.97
CA THR A 184 6.41 -23.64 7.35
C THR A 184 5.23 -23.28 8.25
N LEU A 185 4.05 -23.09 7.65
CA LEU A 185 2.81 -23.13 8.41
C LEU A 185 2.53 -24.56 8.87
N ALA A 186 1.86 -24.69 10.01
CA ALA A 186 1.53 -25.99 10.61
C ALA A 186 0.37 -26.72 9.92
N ALA A 187 -0.33 -26.05 8.99
CA ALA A 187 -1.51 -26.57 8.31
C ALA A 187 -1.19 -26.96 6.88
N ASP A 188 -1.32 -28.25 6.57
CA ASP A 188 -1.45 -28.75 5.20
C ASP A 188 -2.94 -28.76 4.86
N PHE A 189 -3.43 -27.65 4.32
CA PHE A 189 -4.80 -27.54 3.83
C PHE A 189 -4.80 -27.48 2.31
N ASP A 190 -5.38 -28.49 1.68
CA ASP A 190 -5.61 -28.50 0.24
C ASP A 190 -6.93 -27.79 -0.07
N LEU A 191 -6.86 -26.72 -0.87
CA LEU A 191 -8.00 -25.95 -1.34
C LEU A 191 -8.05 -26.02 -2.86
N PRO A 192 -9.04 -26.72 -3.46
CA PRO A 192 -9.11 -26.86 -4.91
C PRO A 192 -9.19 -25.50 -5.61
N ASP A 193 -8.47 -25.35 -6.72
CA ASP A 193 -8.49 -24.13 -7.54
C ASP A 193 -9.92 -23.68 -7.87
N SER A 194 -10.83 -24.63 -8.15
CA SER A 194 -12.24 -24.33 -8.42
C SER A 194 -12.96 -23.61 -7.28
N ASP A 195 -12.62 -23.96 -6.03
CA ASP A 195 -13.19 -23.32 -4.85
C ASP A 195 -12.59 -21.93 -4.67
N VAL A 196 -11.29 -21.79 -4.92
CA VAL A 196 -10.60 -20.49 -4.93
C VAL A 196 -11.20 -19.57 -5.99
N GLY A 197 -11.37 -20.05 -7.22
CA GLY A 197 -11.99 -19.30 -8.31
C GLY A 197 -13.41 -18.86 -7.96
N ALA A 198 -14.21 -19.75 -7.35
CA ALA A 198 -15.55 -19.39 -6.88
C ALA A 198 -15.51 -18.28 -5.81
N PHE A 199 -14.56 -18.30 -4.86
CA PHE A 199 -14.39 -17.23 -3.89
C PHE A 199 -13.98 -15.90 -4.56
N ILE A 200 -13.07 -15.94 -5.53
CA ILE A 200 -12.63 -14.77 -6.30
C ILE A 200 -13.83 -14.17 -7.05
N ASP A 201 -14.60 -14.98 -7.76
CA ASP A 201 -15.73 -14.51 -8.56
C ASP A 201 -16.86 -13.95 -7.70
N LEU A 202 -17.21 -14.62 -6.58
CA LEU A 202 -18.23 -14.13 -5.64
C LEU A 202 -17.81 -12.82 -4.99
N SER A 203 -16.55 -12.71 -4.55
CA SER A 203 -16.03 -11.50 -3.88
C SER A 203 -15.84 -10.31 -4.83
N ALA A 204 -15.78 -10.56 -6.14
CA ALA A 204 -15.67 -9.53 -7.17
C ALA A 204 -17.02 -8.97 -7.66
N GLN A 205 -18.15 -9.37 -7.07
CA GLN A 205 -19.50 -8.87 -7.43
C GLN A 205 -19.75 -7.47 -6.87
N ASN A 206 -18.95 -6.50 -7.32
CA ASN A 206 -19.08 -5.07 -7.03
C ASN A 206 -18.81 -4.24 -8.29
N PRO A 207 -19.19 -2.94 -8.31
CA PRO A 207 -19.09 -2.10 -9.50
C PRO A 207 -17.68 -1.96 -10.10
N LEU A 208 -16.63 -2.18 -9.32
CA LEU A 208 -15.24 -2.12 -9.78
C LEU A 208 -14.63 -3.50 -10.08
N GLY A 209 -15.38 -4.58 -9.87
CA GLY A 209 -14.91 -5.95 -10.10
C GLY A 209 -13.75 -6.38 -9.19
N ILE A 210 -13.55 -5.71 -8.05
CA ILE A 210 -12.40 -5.95 -7.15
C ILE A 210 -12.70 -7.15 -6.24
N PRO A 211 -11.92 -8.24 -6.25
CA PRO A 211 -12.15 -9.36 -5.33
C PRO A 211 -11.92 -8.96 -3.86
N ASP A 212 -12.99 -8.69 -3.11
CA ASP A 212 -12.93 -8.31 -1.69
C ASP A 212 -12.92 -9.55 -0.77
N ILE A 213 -11.80 -10.26 -0.75
CA ILE A 213 -11.64 -11.52 0.00
C ILE A 213 -11.18 -11.20 1.44
N THR A 214 -11.97 -11.59 2.45
CA THR A 214 -11.70 -11.22 3.85
C THR A 214 -11.96 -12.38 4.81
N GLY A 215 -11.55 -12.19 6.07
CA GLY A 215 -11.85 -13.11 7.17
C GLY A 215 -11.31 -14.53 6.94
N SER A 216 -12.13 -15.53 7.26
CA SER A 216 -11.73 -16.93 7.17
C SER A 216 -11.46 -17.41 5.75
N VAL A 217 -12.07 -16.79 4.73
CA VAL A 217 -11.81 -17.14 3.32
C VAL A 217 -10.41 -16.69 2.93
N LEU A 218 -10.03 -15.45 3.28
CA LEU A 218 -8.66 -14.97 3.05
C LEU A 218 -7.64 -15.86 3.77
N MET A 219 -7.89 -16.23 5.03
CA MET A 219 -6.98 -17.09 5.79
C MET A 219 -6.83 -18.48 5.17
N ARG A 220 -7.92 -19.12 4.70
CA ARG A 220 -7.84 -20.42 4.02
C ARG A 220 -7.05 -20.35 2.71
N MET A 221 -7.27 -19.30 1.93
CA MET A 221 -6.47 -19.07 0.72
C MET A 221 -5.01 -18.83 1.07
N ALA A 222 -4.74 -18.02 2.10
CA ALA A 222 -3.40 -17.73 2.55
C ALA A 222 -2.64 -18.98 3.01
N GLU A 223 -3.31 -19.89 3.72
CA GLU A 223 -2.76 -21.18 4.15
C GLU A 223 -2.48 -22.10 2.96
N ALA A 224 -3.42 -22.21 2.01
CA ALA A 224 -3.27 -23.07 0.82
C ALA A 224 -2.12 -22.63 -0.11
N TYR A 225 -1.84 -21.33 -0.19
CA TYR A 225 -0.79 -20.75 -1.05
C TYR A 225 0.46 -20.34 -0.27
N ALA A 226 0.57 -20.70 1.01
CA ALA A 226 1.69 -20.29 1.85
C ALA A 226 3.03 -20.84 1.32
N PRO A 227 4.06 -20.00 1.16
CA PRO A 227 5.38 -20.49 0.81
C PRO A 227 6.03 -21.19 2.00
N VAL A 228 6.97 -22.09 1.70
CA VAL A 228 7.96 -22.56 2.67
C VAL A 228 9.19 -21.69 2.52
N PHE A 229 9.63 -21.04 3.60
CA PHE A 229 10.88 -20.29 3.59
C PHE A 229 12.01 -21.21 4.08
N ALA A 230 12.93 -21.54 3.19
CA ALA A 230 14.16 -22.24 3.52
C ALA A 230 15.28 -21.20 3.69
N VAL A 231 15.93 -21.18 4.85
CA VAL A 231 16.94 -20.18 5.18
C VAL A 231 18.20 -20.85 5.72
N GLU A 232 19.35 -20.55 5.11
CA GLU A 232 20.65 -20.93 5.66
C GLU A 232 21.03 -19.96 6.80
N GLU A 233 20.95 -20.43 8.04
CA GLU A 233 21.23 -19.58 9.21
C GLU A 233 22.72 -19.53 9.56
N THR A 234 23.48 -18.67 8.88
CA THR A 234 24.93 -18.50 9.13
C THR A 234 25.24 -17.55 10.29
N SER A 235 24.30 -16.67 10.62
CA SER A 235 24.43 -15.62 11.62
C SER A 235 23.10 -15.34 12.34
N SER A 236 23.12 -14.45 13.33
CA SER A 236 21.89 -13.97 13.97
C SER A 236 21.02 -13.12 13.05
N ALA A 237 21.56 -12.57 11.96
CA ALA A 237 20.81 -11.78 10.98
C ALA A 237 19.91 -12.67 10.11
N ASP A 238 20.24 -13.95 9.97
CA ASP A 238 19.57 -14.90 9.07
C ASP A 238 18.36 -15.58 9.72
N LYS A 239 17.78 -14.97 10.77
CA LYS A 239 16.68 -15.57 11.54
C LYS A 239 15.38 -14.83 11.32
N LEU A 240 14.33 -15.56 10.94
CA LEU A 240 12.99 -14.97 10.86
C LEU A 240 12.44 -14.69 12.26
N GLY A 241 11.74 -13.58 12.41
CA GLY A 241 11.15 -13.22 13.70
C GLY A 241 10.08 -12.13 13.63
N ARG A 242 9.43 -11.87 14.77
CA ARG A 242 8.42 -10.82 14.88
C ARG A 242 9.07 -9.44 15.09
N PRO A 243 8.80 -8.45 14.22
CA PRO A 243 9.21 -7.09 14.46
C PRO A 243 8.48 -6.49 15.67
N HIS A 244 9.21 -5.76 16.49
CA HIS A 244 8.69 -5.02 17.64
C HIS A 244 9.50 -3.76 17.91
N TRP A 245 8.92 -2.81 18.64
CA TRP A 245 9.63 -1.62 19.07
C TRP A 245 10.49 -1.91 20.30
N GLY A 246 11.79 -1.60 20.21
CA GLY A 246 12.67 -1.57 21.38
C GLY A 246 12.28 -0.46 22.37
N SER A 247 12.85 -0.50 23.58
CA SER A 247 12.55 0.43 24.66
C SER A 247 12.76 1.91 24.31
N GLN A 248 13.70 2.20 23.40
CA GLN A 248 14.02 3.57 22.95
C GLN A 248 13.21 4.02 21.72
N ARG A 249 12.38 3.15 21.12
CA ARG A 249 11.57 3.40 19.89
C ARG A 249 12.30 4.01 18.68
N ALA A 250 13.62 4.05 18.69
CA ALA A 250 14.41 4.64 17.60
C ALA A 250 14.65 3.66 16.45
N THR A 251 14.66 2.35 16.73
CA THR A 251 14.94 1.31 15.74
C THR A 251 14.10 0.07 16.06
N PRO A 252 13.38 -0.51 15.08
CA PRO A 252 12.68 -1.76 15.26
C PRO A 252 13.67 -2.91 15.51
N LEU A 253 13.26 -3.88 16.31
CA LEU A 253 13.98 -5.11 16.58
C LEU A 253 13.14 -6.30 16.11
N THR A 254 13.78 -7.43 15.86
CA THR A 254 13.13 -8.66 15.43
C THR A 254 13.34 -9.73 16.50
N ASP A 255 12.26 -10.35 16.98
CA ASP A 255 12.31 -11.44 17.96
C ASP A 255 12.36 -12.81 17.24
N PRO A 256 13.51 -13.49 17.19
CA PRO A 256 13.66 -14.75 16.48
C PRO A 256 13.02 -15.94 17.20
N SER A 257 12.53 -15.76 18.43
CA SER A 257 11.81 -16.82 19.16
C SER A 257 10.33 -16.94 18.78
N ASP A 258 9.81 -15.95 18.04
CA ASP A 258 8.44 -15.91 17.53
C ASP A 258 8.43 -15.61 16.01
N PRO A 259 8.87 -16.58 15.17
CA PRO A 259 8.81 -16.41 13.72
C PRO A 259 7.37 -16.29 13.25
N VAL A 260 7.11 -15.26 12.46
CA VAL A 260 5.76 -14.94 11.95
C VAL A 260 5.83 -14.51 10.49
N VAL A 261 4.85 -14.94 9.71
CA VAL A 261 4.58 -14.43 8.37
C VAL A 261 3.35 -13.51 8.43
N TYR A 262 3.47 -12.35 7.81
CA TYR A 262 2.37 -11.40 7.66
C TYR A 262 1.72 -11.63 6.30
N ILE A 263 0.39 -11.68 6.25
CA ILE A 263 -0.37 -11.82 5.02
C ILE A 263 -1.18 -10.54 4.75
N ARG A 264 -1.15 -10.07 3.50
CA ARG A 264 -2.01 -9.01 3.00
C ARG A 264 -2.62 -9.42 1.66
N LEU A 265 -3.91 -9.14 1.49
CA LEU A 265 -4.53 -9.15 0.18
C LEU A 265 -4.22 -7.84 -0.53
N ALA A 266 -3.62 -7.92 -1.71
CA ALA A 266 -3.46 -6.82 -2.65
C ALA A 266 -4.11 -7.18 -3.98
N HIS A 267 -4.05 -6.26 -4.95
CA HIS A 267 -4.61 -6.48 -6.27
C HIS A 267 -3.71 -5.90 -7.35
N THR A 268 -3.74 -6.54 -8.51
CA THR A 268 -3.14 -6.04 -9.74
C THR A 268 -4.18 -5.99 -10.85
N ARG A 269 -3.84 -5.29 -11.94
CA ARG A 269 -4.67 -5.22 -13.15
C ARG A 269 -3.90 -5.85 -14.30
N MET A 270 -4.50 -6.84 -14.95
CA MET A 270 -3.93 -7.54 -16.09
C MET A 270 -5.04 -7.90 -17.07
N ASP A 271 -4.86 -7.61 -18.36
CA ASP A 271 -5.82 -7.89 -19.43
C ASP A 271 -7.26 -7.42 -19.12
N GLY A 272 -7.38 -6.21 -18.56
CA GLY A 272 -8.68 -5.63 -18.19
C GLY A 272 -9.35 -6.29 -16.98
N LYS A 273 -8.71 -7.27 -16.33
CA LYS A 273 -9.19 -7.93 -15.12
C LYS A 273 -8.47 -7.39 -13.89
N VAL A 274 -9.21 -7.27 -12.79
CA VAL A 274 -8.62 -7.12 -11.45
C VAL A 274 -8.32 -8.52 -10.90
N LEU A 275 -7.09 -8.76 -10.50
CA LEU A 275 -6.60 -10.05 -10.01
C LEU A 275 -6.13 -9.93 -8.56
N PRO A 276 -6.48 -10.86 -7.67
CA PRO A 276 -6.02 -10.83 -6.29
C PRO A 276 -4.56 -11.28 -6.18
N GLN A 277 -3.85 -10.69 -5.22
CA GLN A 277 -2.48 -11.02 -4.87
C GLN A 277 -2.39 -11.34 -3.38
N LEU A 278 -1.90 -12.53 -3.04
CA LEU A 278 -1.57 -12.91 -1.66
C LEU A 278 -0.12 -12.49 -1.40
N VAL A 279 0.08 -11.51 -0.52
CA VAL A 279 1.38 -10.91 -0.20
C VAL A 279 1.84 -11.40 1.17
N TYR A 280 2.88 -12.22 1.18
CA TYR A 280 3.52 -12.77 2.37
C TYR A 280 4.78 -11.96 2.69
N THR A 281 4.86 -11.40 3.89
CA THR A 281 6.05 -10.66 4.35
C THR A 281 6.63 -11.36 5.57
N VAL A 282 7.94 -11.61 5.54
CA VAL A 282 8.73 -12.08 6.68
C VAL A 282 9.84 -11.08 7.00
N TRP A 283 10.29 -11.04 8.25
CA TRP A 283 11.26 -10.05 8.72
C TRP A 283 12.49 -10.71 9.33
N PHE A 284 13.64 -10.11 9.04
CA PHE A 284 14.96 -10.43 9.58
C PHE A 284 15.45 -9.27 10.47
N PRO A 285 16.33 -9.52 11.45
CA PRO A 285 16.86 -8.47 12.33
C PRO A 285 17.59 -7.34 11.60
N GLU A 286 18.32 -7.65 10.54
CA GLU A 286 19.13 -6.69 9.79
C GLU A 286 19.55 -7.25 8.44
N ARG A 287 19.96 -6.36 7.53
CA ARG A 287 20.84 -6.68 6.40
C ARG A 287 22.25 -6.22 6.77
N PRO A 288 23.15 -7.12 7.19
CA PRO A 288 24.51 -6.74 7.56
C PRO A 288 25.20 -5.97 6.43
N ARG A 289 25.91 -4.91 6.79
CA ARG A 289 26.68 -4.14 5.79
C ARG A 289 27.92 -4.92 5.38
N GLU A 290 28.08 -5.11 4.09
CA GLU A 290 29.30 -5.74 3.53
C GLU A 290 30.48 -4.77 3.46
N GLY A 291 30.23 -3.46 3.56
CA GLY A 291 31.26 -2.43 3.53
C GLY A 291 30.74 -1.01 3.82
N PRO A 292 31.64 -0.01 3.89
CA PRO A 292 31.28 1.36 4.27
C PRO A 292 30.43 2.11 3.23
N LEU A 293 30.36 1.61 1.99
CA LEU A 293 29.55 2.19 0.90
C LEU A 293 28.27 1.39 0.63
N ASP A 294 27.99 0.37 1.45
CA ASP A 294 26.74 -0.40 1.35
C ASP A 294 25.59 0.40 1.98
N ILE A 295 24.91 1.18 1.13
CA ILE A 295 23.76 2.00 1.50
C ILE A 295 22.49 1.18 1.74
N LEU A 296 22.46 -0.08 1.34
CA LEU A 296 21.30 -0.96 1.46
C LEU A 296 21.29 -1.72 2.80
N GLY A 297 22.40 -1.72 3.55
CA GLY A 297 22.50 -2.42 4.83
C GLY A 297 22.02 -1.58 6.02
N GLY A 298 21.31 -2.22 6.94
CA GLY A 298 20.71 -1.58 8.11
C GLY A 298 19.86 -2.53 8.95
N ALA A 299 19.31 -2.01 10.04
CA ALA A 299 18.37 -2.74 10.88
C ALA A 299 17.03 -2.96 10.15
N LEU A 300 16.41 -4.09 10.44
CA LEU A 300 15.18 -4.60 9.83
C LEU A 300 15.30 -4.80 8.32
N ASP A 301 15.58 -6.04 7.91
CA ASP A 301 15.39 -6.48 6.53
C ASP A 301 14.11 -7.31 6.43
N GLY A 302 13.56 -7.43 5.24
CA GLY A 302 12.38 -8.24 5.01
C GLY A 302 12.33 -8.76 3.60
N LEU A 303 11.71 -9.93 3.46
CA LEU A 303 11.44 -10.55 2.18
C LEU A 303 9.94 -10.58 1.97
N VAL A 304 9.52 -10.15 0.78
CA VAL A 304 8.15 -10.28 0.31
C VAL A 304 8.11 -11.40 -0.71
N TRP A 305 7.16 -12.31 -0.53
CA TRP A 305 6.74 -13.30 -1.52
C TRP A 305 5.29 -13.00 -1.88
N ARG A 306 4.99 -12.93 -3.18
CA ARG A 306 3.65 -12.59 -3.65
C ARG A 306 3.18 -13.61 -4.66
N VAL A 307 1.93 -14.05 -4.50
CA VAL A 307 1.24 -14.96 -5.41
C VAL A 307 0.13 -14.19 -6.11
N THR A 308 0.19 -14.09 -7.44
CA THR A 308 -0.90 -13.52 -8.26
C THR A 308 -1.77 -14.64 -8.78
N LEU A 309 -3.07 -14.62 -8.47
CA LEU A 309 -4.03 -15.63 -8.89
C LEU A 309 -4.85 -15.13 -10.09
N ASP A 310 -5.20 -16.01 -11.02
CA ASP A 310 -6.22 -15.74 -12.03
C ASP A 310 -7.65 -15.80 -11.44
N ARG A 311 -8.65 -15.66 -12.31
CA ARG A 311 -10.06 -15.73 -11.89
C ARG A 311 -10.52 -17.15 -11.59
N GLU A 312 -9.81 -18.13 -12.13
CA GLU A 312 -10.04 -19.55 -11.92
C GLU A 312 -9.32 -20.09 -10.67
N GLY A 313 -8.63 -19.20 -9.92
CA GLY A 313 -7.95 -19.53 -8.68
C GLY A 313 -6.51 -20.03 -8.86
N ARG A 314 -5.97 -20.09 -10.08
CA ARG A 314 -4.65 -20.65 -10.36
C ARG A 314 -3.54 -19.60 -10.23
N PRO A 315 -2.35 -19.96 -9.73
CA PRO A 315 -1.18 -19.08 -9.76
C PRO A 315 -0.72 -18.75 -11.18
N LEU A 316 -0.67 -17.45 -11.51
CA LEU A 316 -0.15 -16.95 -12.77
C LEU A 316 1.33 -16.61 -12.67
N VAL A 317 1.69 -15.89 -11.62
CA VAL A 317 3.04 -15.38 -11.37
C VAL A 317 3.27 -15.36 -9.88
N TYR A 318 4.43 -15.88 -9.48
CA TYR A 318 5.01 -15.60 -8.18
C TYR A 318 6.04 -14.49 -8.33
N ASP A 319 6.20 -13.64 -7.34
CA ASP A 319 7.25 -12.65 -7.34
C ASP A 319 7.83 -12.43 -5.96
N SER A 320 9.10 -12.05 -5.92
CA SER A 320 9.81 -11.79 -4.68
C SER A 320 10.63 -10.52 -4.75
N PHE A 321 10.65 -9.76 -3.66
CA PHE A 321 11.42 -8.53 -3.53
C PHE A 321 11.71 -8.29 -2.06
N HIS A 322 12.79 -7.56 -1.77
CA HIS A 322 13.03 -7.11 -0.40
C HIS A 322 12.01 -6.04 -0.02
N SER A 323 11.69 -5.90 1.26
CA SER A 323 10.76 -4.88 1.77
C SER A 323 11.20 -3.44 1.46
N CYS A 324 12.48 -3.22 1.11
CA CYS A 324 12.99 -1.94 0.61
C CYS A 324 12.64 -1.66 -0.87
N GLY A 325 12.01 -2.60 -1.57
CA GLY A 325 11.67 -2.53 -3.00
C GLY A 325 12.76 -3.01 -3.95
N CYS A 326 13.93 -3.42 -3.44
CA CYS A 326 15.05 -3.88 -4.26
C CYS A 326 14.89 -5.34 -4.71
N TYR A 327 15.61 -5.68 -5.78
CA TYR A 327 15.77 -7.05 -6.30
C TYR A 327 14.44 -7.77 -6.62
N HIS A 328 13.53 -7.06 -7.28
CA HIS A 328 12.24 -7.64 -7.68
C HIS A 328 12.41 -8.69 -8.78
N LEU A 329 12.08 -9.95 -8.46
CA LEU A 329 12.12 -11.11 -9.35
C LEU A 329 10.71 -11.63 -9.62
N PHE A 330 10.47 -12.10 -10.84
CA PHE A 330 9.22 -12.74 -11.24
C PHE A 330 9.47 -14.19 -11.67
N PHE A 331 8.62 -15.09 -11.21
CA PHE A 331 8.60 -16.52 -11.49
C PHE A 331 7.26 -16.86 -12.16
N PRO A 332 7.17 -16.79 -13.50
CA PRO A 332 5.93 -17.06 -14.21
C PRO A 332 5.61 -18.56 -14.22
N THR A 333 4.31 -18.89 -14.19
CA THR A 333 3.84 -20.24 -14.52
C THR A 333 3.69 -20.40 -16.03
N ASP A 334 3.29 -21.59 -16.48
CA ASP A 334 2.98 -21.87 -17.89
C ASP A 334 1.73 -21.13 -18.41
N LEU A 335 0.98 -20.47 -17.52
CA LEU A 335 -0.20 -19.68 -17.86
C LEU A 335 0.11 -18.28 -18.40
N VAL A 336 1.35 -17.80 -18.24
CA VAL A 336 1.76 -16.49 -18.74
C VAL A 336 3.09 -16.57 -19.48
N GLN A 337 3.29 -15.62 -20.39
CA GLN A 337 4.55 -15.48 -21.10
C GLN A 337 5.06 -14.05 -20.93
N ARG A 338 6.36 -13.91 -20.60
CA ARG A 338 7.02 -12.61 -20.60
C ARG A 338 7.01 -12.04 -22.01
N VAL A 339 6.39 -10.87 -22.17
CA VAL A 339 6.45 -10.07 -23.40
C VAL A 339 7.50 -8.98 -23.21
N PRO A 340 8.50 -8.86 -24.11
CA PRO A 340 9.45 -7.77 -24.04
C PRO A 340 8.76 -6.41 -24.21
N VAL A 341 9.15 -5.44 -23.38
CA VAL A 341 8.67 -4.05 -23.47
C VAL A 341 9.83 -3.09 -23.75
N SER A 342 9.54 -1.88 -24.22
CA SER A 342 10.57 -0.88 -24.55
C SER A 342 11.45 -0.52 -23.36
N GLU A 343 10.90 -0.66 -22.16
CA GLU A 343 11.49 -0.31 -20.88
C GLU A 343 12.41 -1.42 -20.32
N ASP A 344 12.50 -2.59 -20.95
CA ASP A 344 13.33 -3.71 -20.49
C ASP A 344 14.82 -3.37 -20.33
N GLY A 345 15.30 -2.38 -21.10
CA GLY A 345 16.67 -1.88 -21.02
C GLY A 345 16.84 -0.66 -20.12
N ASP A 346 15.76 -0.19 -19.49
CA ASP A 346 15.74 1.02 -18.69
C ASP A 346 15.82 0.70 -17.21
N LEU A 347 16.98 0.96 -16.63
CA LEU A 347 17.22 0.81 -15.19
C LEU A 347 16.81 2.05 -14.39
N ARG A 348 16.24 3.06 -15.04
CA ARG A 348 15.64 4.20 -14.34
C ARG A 348 14.32 3.71 -13.76
N GLU A 349 14.08 4.03 -12.49
CA GLU A 349 12.73 4.05 -11.97
C GLU A 349 11.96 5.18 -12.68
N GLU A 350 11.31 4.86 -13.80
CA GLU A 350 10.41 5.80 -14.47
C GLU A 350 9.18 6.09 -13.58
N PRO A 351 8.63 7.32 -13.60
CA PRO A 351 7.26 7.46 -13.18
C PRO A 351 6.39 6.77 -14.23
N LEU A 352 5.58 5.79 -13.82
CA LEU A 352 4.41 5.40 -14.60
C LEU A 352 3.52 6.65 -14.70
N THR A 353 3.56 7.33 -15.86
CA THR A 353 2.74 8.52 -16.13
C THR A 353 1.28 8.17 -16.34
#